data_AF-A0A0N8TYS5-F1
#
_entry.id   AF-A0A0N8TYS5-F1
#
_cell.length_a   1.000
_cell.length_b   1.000
_cell.length_c   1.000
_cell.angle_alpha   90.00
_cell.angle_beta   90.00
_cell.angle_gamma   90.00
#
_symmetry.space_group_name_H-M   'P 1'
#
loop_
_entity.id
_entity.type
_entity.pdbx_description
1 polymer ?
#
loop_
_entity_poly.entity_id
_entity_poly.type
_entity_poly.pdbx_seq_one_letter_code
_entity_poly.pdbx_strand_id
1 'polypeptide(L)'
;MNEQDQVALNNIEHFGCHVLKVMEGEDAPEFTYSIGINKKQKKPDLIILGLDNSLAHSMINNYKDRLLKGEVFEVGKFYSDFLEGFDVTFIDVDSSHYKEYLGYGLWLHNGSNFKMLQMVWPTTKGLWPWDEGTSDYYQWAQPILNKTGIIEKVCL
;
A
#
# COMPACT_ATOMS: atom_id res chain seq x y z
N MET A 1 -18.23 16.32 10.57
CA MET A 1 -18.06 14.91 10.18
C MET A 1 -19.10 14.63 9.12
N ASN A 2 -18.66 14.35 7.90
CA ASN A 2 -19.55 14.09 6.77
C ASN A 2 -19.95 12.60 6.72
N GLU A 3 -20.79 12.22 5.75
CA GLU A 3 -21.24 10.83 5.59
C GLU A 3 -20.09 9.87 5.27
N GLN A 4 -19.11 10.30 4.48
CA GLN A 4 -17.95 9.48 4.09
C GLN A 4 -17.04 9.19 5.30
N ASP A 5 -16.83 10.18 6.18
CA ASP A 5 -16.11 10.02 7.43
C ASP A 5 -16.78 8.93 8.30
N GLN A 6 -18.11 8.94 8.38
CA GLN A 6 -18.87 7.96 9.16
C GLN A 6 -18.76 6.55 8.57
N VAL A 7 -18.80 6.42 7.24
CA VAL A 7 -18.59 5.14 6.55
C VAL A 7 -17.18 4.60 6.82
N ALA A 8 -16.16 5.47 6.78
CA ALA A 8 -14.79 5.08 7.08
C ALA A 8 -14.66 4.54 8.52
N LEU A 9 -15.19 5.28 9.51
CA LEU A 9 -15.19 4.85 10.91
C LEU A 9 -15.96 3.54 11.13
N ASN A 10 -17.14 3.40 10.50
CA ASN A 10 -17.93 2.18 10.59
C ASN A 10 -17.17 0.98 10.01
N ASN A 11 -16.53 1.13 8.86
CA ASN A 11 -15.76 0.04 8.25
C ASN A 11 -14.55 -0.34 9.12
N ILE A 12 -13.84 0.64 9.67
CA ILE A 12 -12.74 0.37 10.61
C ILE A 12 -13.24 -0.42 11.81
N GLU A 13 -14.39 -0.05 12.37
CA GLU A 13 -14.96 -0.74 13.53
C GLU A 13 -15.33 -2.19 13.21
N HIS A 14 -16.05 -2.42 12.11
CA HIS A 14 -16.60 -3.74 11.78
C HIS A 14 -15.60 -4.68 11.10
N PHE A 15 -14.71 -4.16 10.27
CA PHE A 15 -13.82 -4.95 9.41
C PHE A 15 -12.34 -4.85 9.78
N GLY A 16 -11.99 -3.93 10.68
CA GLY A 16 -10.61 -3.70 11.14
C GLY A 16 -9.83 -2.67 10.30
N CYS A 17 -10.35 -2.30 9.11
CA CYS A 17 -9.84 -1.20 8.31
C CYS A 17 -10.93 -0.66 7.37
N HIS A 18 -10.70 0.51 6.81
CA HIS A 18 -11.42 1.01 5.64
C HIS A 18 -10.44 1.10 4.47
N VAL A 19 -10.84 0.68 3.28
CA VAL A 19 -9.99 0.66 2.09
C VAL A 19 -10.51 1.70 1.11
N LEU A 20 -9.67 2.68 0.79
CA LEU A 20 -9.94 3.74 -0.17
C LEU A 20 -9.35 3.40 -1.53
N LYS A 21 -10.10 3.71 -2.58
CA LYS A 21 -9.72 3.56 -3.99
C LYS A 21 -9.64 4.94 -4.62
N VAL A 22 -8.50 5.26 -5.22
CA VAL A 22 -8.26 6.51 -5.93
C VAL A 22 -8.08 6.18 -7.40
N MET A 23 -8.92 6.79 -8.23
CA MET A 23 -8.88 6.59 -9.68
C MET A 23 -7.64 7.28 -10.28
N GLU A 24 -7.20 6.77 -11.42
CA GLU A 24 -6.13 7.36 -12.22
C GLU A 24 -6.45 8.84 -12.54
N GLY A 25 -5.43 9.69 -12.38
CA GLY A 25 -5.45 11.10 -12.77
C GLY A 25 -4.65 11.33 -14.06
N GLU A 26 -4.59 12.58 -14.51
CA GLU A 26 -3.89 12.92 -15.77
C GLU A 26 -2.39 12.55 -15.76
N ASP A 27 -1.72 12.69 -14.62
CA ASP A 27 -0.28 12.41 -14.46
C ASP A 27 0.04 11.46 -13.28
N ALA A 28 -0.97 10.76 -12.74
CA ALA A 28 -0.81 9.90 -11.57
C ALA A 28 -1.58 8.58 -11.73
N PRO A 29 -0.95 7.42 -11.43
CA PRO A 29 -1.62 6.13 -11.55
C PRO A 29 -2.74 5.99 -10.53
N GLU A 30 -3.68 5.09 -10.79
CA GLU A 30 -4.63 4.67 -9.75
C GLU A 30 -3.90 4.02 -8.57
N PHE A 31 -4.48 4.15 -7.38
CA PHE A 31 -3.95 3.50 -6.19
C PHE A 31 -5.04 3.17 -5.17
N THR A 32 -4.79 2.15 -4.37
CA THR A 32 -5.65 1.74 -3.26
C THR A 32 -4.86 1.78 -1.96
N TYR A 33 -5.47 2.25 -0.88
CA TYR A 33 -4.81 2.24 0.43
C TYR A 33 -5.78 1.98 1.58
N SER A 34 -5.26 1.41 2.67
CA SER A 34 -6.00 1.21 3.91
C SER A 34 -5.86 2.39 4.86
N ILE A 35 -6.87 2.54 5.72
CA ILE A 35 -6.77 3.26 6.98
C ILE A 35 -7.33 2.41 8.11
N GLY A 36 -6.76 2.56 9.30
CA GLY A 36 -7.28 1.98 10.53
C GLY A 36 -6.63 0.67 10.95
N ILE A 37 -5.81 0.03 10.11
CA ILE A 37 -4.94 -1.08 10.56
C ILE A 37 -4.02 -0.57 11.67
N ASN A 38 -3.50 0.66 11.53
CA ASN A 38 -2.69 1.28 12.56
C ASN A 38 -3.44 1.46 13.89
N LYS A 39 -4.69 1.90 13.85
CA LYS A 39 -5.53 2.09 15.04
C LYS A 39 -5.93 0.76 15.69
N LYS A 40 -6.29 -0.24 14.89
CA LYS A 40 -6.84 -1.52 15.37
C LYS A 40 -5.77 -2.53 15.78
N GLN A 41 -4.66 -2.56 15.06
CA GLN A 41 -3.62 -3.59 15.22
C GLN A 41 -2.26 -3.04 15.66
N LYS A 42 -2.08 -1.72 15.69
CA LYS A 42 -0.76 -1.06 15.91
C LYS A 42 0.29 -1.49 14.90
N LYS A 43 -0.15 -1.80 13.67
CA LYS A 43 0.68 -2.20 12.53
C LYS A 43 0.57 -1.14 11.41
N PRO A 44 1.50 -1.08 10.45
CA PRO A 44 1.38 -0.13 9.35
C PRO A 44 0.10 -0.35 8.53
N ASP A 45 -0.53 0.74 8.10
CA ASP A 45 -1.48 0.70 6.98
C ASP A 45 -0.72 0.45 5.67
N LEU A 46 -1.42 0.11 4.58
CA LEU A 46 -0.82 -0.36 3.33
C LEU A 46 -1.35 0.42 2.12
N ILE A 47 -0.45 0.80 1.20
CA ILE A 47 -0.78 1.39 -0.11
C ILE A 47 -0.26 0.48 -1.23
N ILE A 48 -1.05 0.37 -2.30
CA ILE A 48 -0.71 -0.34 -3.54
C ILE A 48 -1.00 0.61 -4.69
N LEU A 49 0.00 0.85 -5.54
CA LEU A 49 -0.10 1.75 -6.70
C LEU A 49 -0.13 0.95 -8.00
N GLY A 50 -0.81 1.49 -9.02
CA GLY A 50 -0.77 1.00 -10.41
C GLY A 50 -1.42 -0.35 -10.66
N LEU A 51 -2.17 -0.87 -9.69
CA LEU A 51 -2.85 -2.16 -9.77
C LEU A 51 -4.36 -1.96 -9.72
N ASP A 52 -5.10 -2.81 -10.44
CA ASP A 52 -6.56 -2.80 -10.44
C ASP A 52 -7.10 -2.67 -9.01
N ASN A 53 -7.95 -1.67 -8.82
CA ASN A 53 -8.49 -1.29 -7.51
C ASN A 53 -9.24 -2.44 -6.80
N SER A 54 -9.79 -3.42 -7.51
CA SER A 54 -10.46 -4.58 -6.89
C SER A 54 -9.45 -5.63 -6.42
N LEU A 55 -8.42 -5.89 -7.23
CA LEU A 55 -7.30 -6.74 -6.86
C LEU A 55 -6.54 -6.17 -5.66
N ALA A 56 -6.15 -4.89 -5.72
CA ALA A 56 -5.46 -4.20 -4.63
C ALA A 56 -6.28 -4.19 -3.33
N HIS A 57 -7.60 -4.01 -3.42
CA HIS A 57 -8.49 -4.11 -2.25
C HIS A 57 -8.46 -5.50 -1.61
N SER A 58 -8.47 -6.58 -2.41
CA SER A 58 -8.35 -7.95 -1.91
C SER A 58 -7.01 -8.18 -1.21
N MET A 59 -5.92 -7.73 -1.83
CA MET A 59 -4.56 -7.85 -1.28
C MET A 59 -4.39 -7.12 0.06
N ILE A 60 -4.97 -5.93 0.19
CA ILE A 60 -4.97 -5.17 1.46
C ILE A 60 -5.72 -5.90 2.56
N ASN A 61 -6.88 -6.49 2.25
CA ASN A 61 -7.63 -7.28 3.24
C ASN A 61 -6.85 -8.54 3.65
N ASN A 62 -6.20 -9.22 2.70
CA ASN A 62 -5.32 -10.34 2.99
C ASN A 62 -4.15 -9.92 3.91
N TYR A 63 -3.52 -8.78 3.63
CA TYR A 63 -2.46 -8.22 4.49
C TYR A 63 -2.96 -7.99 5.92
N LYS A 64 -4.12 -7.32 6.07
CA LYS A 64 -4.78 -7.11 7.36
C LYS A 64 -5.03 -8.42 8.10
N ASP A 65 -5.55 -9.44 7.41
CA ASP A 65 -5.90 -10.72 8.03
C ASP A 65 -4.68 -11.56 8.40
N ARG A 66 -3.59 -11.47 7.63
CA ARG A 66 -2.29 -12.09 7.95
C ARG A 66 -1.65 -11.45 9.18
N LEU A 67 -1.71 -10.12 9.30
CA LEU A 67 -1.30 -9.42 10.51
C LEU A 67 -2.09 -9.88 11.75
N LEU A 68 -3.41 -10.08 11.63
CA LEU A 68 -4.25 -10.58 12.74
C LEU A 68 -3.87 -12.00 13.16
N LYS A 69 -3.37 -12.82 12.23
CA LYS A 69 -2.84 -14.17 12.52
C LYS A 69 -1.43 -14.14 13.14
N GLY A 70 -0.84 -12.96 13.32
CA GLY A 70 0.45 -12.76 13.97
C GLY A 70 1.64 -12.72 13.01
N GLU A 71 1.40 -12.69 11.69
CA GLU A 71 2.49 -12.54 10.74
C GLU A 71 3.13 -11.14 10.84
N VAL A 72 4.43 -11.08 10.58
CA VAL A 72 5.20 -9.83 10.57
C VAL A 72 5.77 -9.63 9.16
N PHE A 73 5.44 -8.46 8.60
CA PHE A 73 5.96 -8.03 7.30
C PHE A 73 7.20 -7.17 7.50
N GLU A 74 8.30 -7.60 6.92
CA GLU A 74 9.60 -6.95 6.95
C GLU A 74 9.87 -6.26 5.61
N VAL A 75 10.37 -5.03 5.67
CA VAL A 75 10.73 -4.28 4.48
C VAL A 75 11.80 -5.03 3.68
N GLY A 76 11.58 -5.11 2.36
CA GLY A 76 12.46 -5.76 1.40
C GLY A 76 12.30 -7.27 1.29
N LYS A 77 11.70 -7.95 2.25
CA LYS A 77 11.44 -9.39 2.17
C LYS A 77 10.31 -9.71 1.19
N PHE A 78 10.43 -10.83 0.50
CA PHE A 78 9.43 -11.32 -0.45
C PHE A 78 8.39 -12.19 0.24
N TYR A 79 7.13 -12.03 -0.18
CA TYR A 79 5.99 -12.74 0.37
C TYR A 79 5.09 -13.24 -0.76
N SER A 80 4.79 -14.54 -0.72
CA SER A 80 3.84 -15.19 -1.61
C SER A 80 2.39 -14.94 -1.18
N ASP A 81 1.46 -15.45 -1.97
CA ASP A 81 0.02 -15.56 -1.66
C ASP A 81 -0.71 -14.21 -1.52
N PHE A 82 -0.11 -13.15 -2.07
CA PHE A 82 -0.78 -11.86 -2.30
C PHE A 82 -1.23 -11.74 -3.76
N LEU A 83 -0.35 -12.10 -4.68
CA LEU A 83 -0.57 -12.08 -6.12
C LEU A 83 -0.36 -13.49 -6.66
N GLU A 84 -1.29 -13.98 -7.47
CA GLU A 84 -1.21 -15.36 -7.96
C GLU A 84 0.02 -15.56 -8.85
N GLY A 85 0.88 -16.52 -8.48
CA GLY A 85 2.09 -16.86 -9.23
C GLY A 85 3.26 -15.90 -9.05
N PHE A 86 3.12 -14.87 -8.20
CA PHE A 86 4.17 -13.87 -7.99
C PHE A 86 4.30 -13.48 -6.51
N ASP A 87 5.53 -13.27 -6.08
CA ASP A 87 5.79 -12.66 -4.79
C ASP A 87 5.57 -11.14 -4.84
N VAL A 88 5.32 -10.54 -3.69
CA VAL A 88 5.34 -9.09 -3.48
C VAL A 88 6.42 -8.74 -2.45
N THR A 89 6.86 -7.49 -2.44
CA THR A 89 7.73 -6.97 -1.39
C THR A 89 7.13 -5.69 -0.78
N PHE A 90 7.66 -5.28 0.35
CA PHE A 90 7.20 -4.10 1.08
C PHE A 90 8.31 -3.08 1.22
N ILE A 91 7.96 -1.81 1.14
CA ILE A 91 8.86 -0.70 1.48
C ILE A 91 8.20 0.26 2.45
N ASP A 92 9.01 0.96 3.24
CA ASP A 92 8.54 2.08 4.05
C ASP A 92 8.17 3.26 3.15
N VAL A 93 6.97 3.80 3.37
CA VAL A 93 6.54 5.07 2.75
C VAL A 93 7.07 6.22 3.60
N ASP A 94 7.84 7.12 2.98
CA ASP A 94 8.33 8.32 3.65
C ASP A 94 7.17 9.30 3.92
N SER A 95 7.18 9.91 5.09
CA SER A 95 6.18 10.89 5.52
C SER A 95 6.06 12.11 4.59
N SER A 96 7.07 12.41 3.77
CA SER A 96 7.02 13.46 2.75
C SER A 96 5.87 13.26 1.76
N HIS A 97 5.49 12.00 1.50
CA HIS A 97 4.45 11.64 0.53
C HIS A 97 3.03 11.64 1.12
N TYR A 98 2.88 11.74 2.45
CA TYR A 98 1.58 11.50 3.09
C TYR A 98 0.53 12.55 2.71
N LYS A 99 0.96 13.80 2.47
CA LYS A 99 0.05 14.88 2.06
C LYS A 99 -0.53 14.66 0.67
N GLU A 100 0.23 14.03 -0.22
CA GLU A 100 -0.16 13.77 -1.59
C GLU A 100 -1.06 12.54 -1.69
N TYR A 101 -0.73 11.45 -0.99
CA TYR A 101 -1.44 10.18 -1.15
C TYR A 101 -2.47 9.87 -0.05
N LEU A 102 -2.23 10.31 1.19
CA LEU A 102 -2.86 9.71 2.38
C LEU A 102 -3.79 10.66 3.13
N GLY A 103 -4.62 11.41 2.40
CA GLY A 103 -5.52 12.42 2.98
C GLY A 103 -6.40 11.89 4.11
N TYR A 104 -7.03 10.72 3.93
CA TYR A 104 -7.86 10.09 4.98
C TYR A 104 -7.03 9.54 6.14
N GLY A 105 -5.80 9.09 5.89
CA GLY A 105 -4.87 8.67 6.95
C GLY A 105 -4.48 9.85 7.85
N LEU A 106 -4.13 10.99 7.23
CA LEU A 106 -3.83 12.23 7.94
C LEU A 106 -5.01 12.72 8.78
N TRP A 107 -6.21 12.68 8.21
CA TRP A 107 -7.45 13.03 8.92
C TRP A 107 -7.67 12.12 10.14
N LEU A 108 -7.58 10.79 9.98
CA LEU A 108 -7.82 9.82 11.04
C LEU A 108 -6.79 9.89 12.19
N HIS A 109 -5.56 10.29 11.87
CA HIS A 109 -4.47 10.40 12.83
C HIS A 109 -4.22 11.83 13.34
N ASN A 110 -4.96 12.83 12.85
CA ASN A 110 -4.74 14.25 13.13
C ASN A 110 -3.27 14.67 12.88
N GLY A 111 -2.69 14.19 11.78
CA GLY A 111 -1.29 14.40 11.43
C GLY A 111 -0.62 13.14 10.86
N SER A 112 0.69 13.19 10.64
CA SER A 112 1.49 12.13 10.00
C SER A 112 2.09 11.12 10.97
N ASN A 113 1.63 11.07 12.23
CA ASN A 113 2.16 10.14 13.24
C ASN A 113 1.50 8.74 13.11
N PHE A 114 1.78 8.08 12.00
CA PHE A 114 1.43 6.69 11.72
C PHE A 114 2.45 6.10 10.74
N LYS A 115 2.43 4.78 10.60
CA LYS A 115 3.31 4.06 9.68
C LYS A 115 2.50 3.54 8.50
N MET A 116 3.14 3.58 7.33
CA MET A 116 2.58 3.16 6.07
C MET A 116 3.62 2.35 5.32
N LEU A 117 3.21 1.19 4.81
CA LEU A 117 4.00 0.41 3.86
C LEU A 117 3.43 0.57 2.46
N GLN A 118 4.30 0.53 1.46
CA GLN A 118 3.91 0.31 0.08
C GLN A 118 4.17 -1.15 -0.27
N MET A 119 3.16 -1.82 -0.81
CA MET A 119 3.36 -3.13 -1.45
C MET A 119 3.79 -2.90 -2.90
N VAL A 120 4.90 -3.51 -3.29
CA VAL A 120 5.40 -3.47 -4.65
C VAL A 120 5.23 -4.83 -5.29
N TRP A 121 4.77 -4.85 -6.54
CA TRP A 121 4.45 -6.05 -7.30
C TRP A 121 5.26 -6.12 -8.61
N PRO A 122 5.66 -7.32 -9.06
CA PRO A 122 6.46 -7.49 -10.26
C PRO A 122 5.60 -7.53 -11.53
N THR A 123 6.25 -7.42 -12.68
CA THR A 123 5.65 -7.71 -13.99
C THR A 123 5.23 -9.17 -14.11
N THR A 124 4.45 -9.50 -15.14
CA THR A 124 4.07 -10.89 -15.47
C THR A 124 5.25 -11.78 -15.89
N LYS A 125 6.45 -11.20 -16.05
CA LYS A 125 7.72 -11.93 -16.28
C LYS A 125 8.55 -12.08 -15.00
N GLY A 126 8.05 -11.62 -13.86
CA GLY A 126 8.76 -11.64 -12.58
C GLY A 126 9.81 -10.54 -12.42
N LEU A 127 9.93 -9.61 -13.37
CA LEU A 127 10.82 -8.44 -13.24
C LEU A 127 10.19 -7.39 -12.34
N TRP A 128 10.99 -6.78 -11.48
CA TRP A 128 10.58 -5.70 -10.58
C TRP A 128 10.65 -4.33 -11.26
N PRO A 129 9.95 -3.30 -10.75
CA PRO A 129 10.01 -1.94 -11.31
C PRO A 129 11.42 -1.36 -11.45
N TRP A 130 12.36 -1.79 -10.60
CA TRP A 130 13.78 -1.37 -10.61
C TRP A 130 14.71 -2.32 -11.37
N ASP A 131 14.20 -3.43 -11.91
CA ASP A 131 15.03 -4.36 -12.67
C ASP A 131 15.35 -3.81 -14.06
N GLU A 132 16.55 -4.15 -14.54
CA GLU A 132 16.94 -3.87 -15.91
C GLU A 132 16.02 -4.60 -16.90
N GLY A 133 15.52 -3.88 -17.90
CA GLY A 133 14.60 -4.41 -18.91
C GLY A 133 13.13 -4.31 -18.54
N THR A 134 12.78 -3.77 -17.37
CA THR A 134 11.40 -3.40 -17.05
C THR A 134 11.01 -2.13 -17.80
N SER A 135 9.82 -2.14 -18.41
CA SER A 135 9.26 -0.98 -19.14
C SER A 135 9.02 0.21 -18.22
N ASP A 136 9.24 1.43 -18.73
CA ASP A 136 8.96 2.70 -18.05
C ASP A 136 7.53 2.79 -17.50
N TYR A 137 6.58 2.08 -18.11
CA TYR A 137 5.21 1.98 -17.60
C TYR A 137 5.16 1.49 -16.15
N TYR A 138 5.97 0.51 -15.75
CA TYR A 138 5.92 -0.01 -14.37
C TYR A 138 6.55 0.95 -13.37
N GLN A 139 7.52 1.76 -13.79
CA GLN A 139 8.08 2.83 -12.98
C GLN A 139 7.06 3.96 -12.79
N TRP A 140 6.32 4.31 -13.85
CA TRP A 140 5.24 5.28 -13.79
C TRP A 140 4.03 4.78 -12.98
N ALA A 141 3.64 3.52 -13.17
CA ALA A 141 2.47 2.93 -12.51
C ALA A 141 2.69 2.73 -10.99
N GLN A 142 3.95 2.51 -10.58
CA GLN A 142 4.31 2.25 -9.19
C GLN A 142 5.44 3.20 -8.74
N PRO A 143 5.19 4.51 -8.60
CA PRO A 143 6.21 5.40 -8.06
C PRO A 143 6.62 4.91 -6.66
N ILE A 144 7.92 4.87 -6.42
CA ILE A 144 8.49 4.36 -5.17
C ILE A 144 8.43 5.47 -4.12
N LEU A 145 7.57 5.29 -3.13
CA LEU A 145 7.26 6.32 -2.13
C LEU A 145 8.20 6.29 -0.92
N ASN A 146 9.43 5.79 -1.09
CA ASN A 146 10.45 5.93 -0.04
C ASN A 146 11.14 7.32 -0.12
N LYS A 147 12.11 7.57 0.75
CA LYS A 147 12.80 8.87 0.82
C LYS A 147 13.59 9.21 -0.45
N THR A 148 14.05 8.21 -1.18
CA THR A 148 14.99 8.36 -2.30
C THR A 148 14.37 8.13 -3.67
N GLY A 149 13.16 7.57 -3.73
CA GLY A 149 12.54 7.10 -4.97
C GLY A 149 13.19 5.84 -5.57
N ILE A 150 14.16 5.23 -4.87
CA ILE A 150 14.94 4.08 -5.35
C ILE A 150 14.81 2.96 -4.34
N ILE A 151 14.46 1.76 -4.80
CA ILE A 151 14.64 0.56 -4.01
C ILE A 151 16.08 0.11 -4.25
N GLU A 152 16.95 0.35 -3.27
CA GLU A 152 18.24 -0.31 -3.24
C GLU A 152 17.95 -1.82 -3.29
N LYS A 153 18.56 -2.51 -4.27
CA LYS A 153 18.35 -3.93 -4.52
C LYS A 153 18.41 -4.65 -3.17
N VAL A 154 17.30 -5.24 -2.75
CA VAL A 154 17.28 -6.05 -1.54
C VAL A 154 18.04 -7.32 -1.90
N CYS A 155 19.35 -7.27 -1.75
CA CYS A 155 20.17 -8.47 -1.76
C CYS A 155 19.74 -9.27 -0.52
N LEU A 156 19.14 -10.43 -0.75
CA LEU A 156 19.03 -11.48 0.27
C LEU A 156 20.40 -11.79 0.87
#